data_AF-A0A5B9WAI6-F1
#
_entry.id   AF-A0A5B9WAI6-F1
#
_cell.length_a   1.000
_cell.length_b   1.000
_cell.length_c   1.000
_cell.angle_alpha   90.00
_cell.angle_beta   90.00
_cell.angle_gamma   90.00
#
_symmetry.space_group_name_H-M   'P 1'
#
loop_
_entity.id
_entity.type
_entity.pdbx_description
1 polymer ?
#
loop_
_entity_poly.entity_id
_entity_poly.type
_entity_poly.pdbx_seq_one_letter_code
_entity_poly.pdbx_strand_id
1 'polypeptide(L)'
;MRKLLTLVAVGVLFSGMTILKAADEGKKITIEGDGMCAKCAKVDKEAKKCQNVVIVTKDGKKTTYYLTGKLSDESHKSMGFCGASKDEPVKVKVTGTCEKKDDKLVLTPTEKIEKVD
;
A
#
# COMPACT_ATOMS: atom_id res chain seq x y z
N MET A 1 -26.14 -30.78 21.20
CA MET A 1 -26.90 -29.86 22.08
C MET A 1 -26.04 -28.66 22.42
N ARG A 2 -26.56 -27.44 22.15
CA ARG A 2 -26.24 -26.15 22.82
C ARG A 2 -24.78 -25.66 22.67
N LYS A 3 -24.48 -24.49 22.12
CA LYS A 3 -25.18 -23.20 22.29
C LYS A 3 -24.98 -22.30 21.06
N LEU A 4 -26.10 -21.80 20.54
CA LEU A 4 -26.18 -20.54 19.81
C LEU A 4 -25.80 -19.40 20.75
N LEU A 5 -25.00 -18.44 20.25
CA LEU A 5 -25.04 -17.05 20.69
C LEU A 5 -24.91 -16.17 19.43
N THR A 6 -26.08 -15.81 18.91
CA THR A 6 -26.30 -14.74 17.95
C THR A 6 -26.08 -13.40 18.64
N LEU A 7 -25.32 -12.48 18.04
CA LEU A 7 -25.55 -11.04 18.22
C LEU A 7 -25.08 -10.28 16.98
N VAL A 8 -26.09 -9.66 16.35
CA VAL A 8 -26.06 -8.82 15.16
C VAL A 8 -25.59 -7.42 15.56
N ALA A 9 -24.73 -6.81 14.75
CA ALA A 9 -24.70 -5.36 14.61
C ALA A 9 -24.31 -4.99 13.16
N VAL A 10 -25.19 -4.20 12.57
CA VAL A 10 -25.21 -3.73 11.19
C VAL A 10 -24.12 -2.69 10.97
N GLY A 11 -23.36 -2.86 9.89
CA GLY A 11 -22.55 -1.81 9.26
C GLY A 11 -22.75 -1.87 7.76
N VAL A 12 -23.86 -1.31 7.27
CA VAL A 12 -24.05 -1.02 5.84
C VAL A 12 -23.31 0.28 5.53
N LEU A 13 -22.86 0.42 4.28
CA LEU A 13 -22.22 1.56 3.60
C LEU A 13 -20.67 1.46 3.60
N PHE A 14 -19.96 1.24 2.49
CA PHE A 14 -20.18 1.67 1.10
C PHE A 14 -19.70 0.63 0.07
N SER A 15 -20.37 0.70 -1.09
CA SER A 15 -20.18 0.04 -2.36
C SER A 15 -18.74 -0.31 -2.76
N GLY A 16 -18.57 -1.55 -3.20
CA GLY A 16 -17.40 -2.01 -3.95
C GLY A 16 -17.70 -3.23 -4.82
N MET A 17 -18.91 -3.30 -5.37
CA MET A 17 -19.25 -4.26 -6.42
C MET A 17 -18.65 -3.72 -7.72
N THR A 18 -17.52 -4.29 -8.16
CA THR A 18 -17.09 -4.20 -9.55
C THR A 18 -16.73 -5.59 -10.05
N ILE A 19 -17.73 -6.23 -10.65
CA ILE A 19 -17.56 -7.38 -11.52
C ILE A 19 -17.11 -6.85 -12.90
N LEU A 20 -16.11 -7.51 -13.49
CA LEU A 20 -15.73 -7.55 -14.92
C LEU A 20 -15.34 -6.22 -15.62
N LYS A 21 -14.05 -6.06 -15.93
CA LYS A 21 -13.55 -5.86 -17.32
C LYS A 21 -12.02 -5.70 -17.33
N ALA A 22 -11.39 -6.28 -18.35
CA ALA A 22 -10.01 -6.00 -18.72
C ALA A 22 -9.81 -4.52 -19.11
N ALA A 23 -8.55 -4.07 -19.01
CA ALA A 23 -7.97 -2.77 -19.39
C ALA A 23 -8.19 -1.59 -18.41
N ASP A 24 -7.08 -0.96 -18.00
CA ASP A 24 -6.96 0.46 -17.62
C ASP A 24 -5.56 0.67 -17.03
N GLU A 25 -4.59 0.99 -17.88
CA GLU A 25 -3.33 1.59 -17.43
C GLU A 25 -3.64 2.94 -16.79
N GLY A 26 -3.18 3.18 -15.56
CA GLY A 26 -3.21 4.49 -14.92
C GLY A 26 -4.41 4.84 -14.05
N LYS A 27 -5.07 3.85 -13.37
CA LYS A 27 -6.12 4.20 -12.39
C LYS A 27 -5.55 5.01 -11.24
N LYS A 28 -6.15 6.17 -10.97
CA LYS A 28 -5.94 6.90 -9.71
C LYS A 28 -6.57 6.09 -8.58
N ILE A 29 -5.76 5.71 -7.60
CA ILE A 29 -6.17 4.95 -6.42
C ILE A 29 -5.65 5.62 -5.17
N THR A 30 -6.32 5.34 -4.05
CA THR A 30 -5.83 5.68 -2.71
C THR A 30 -5.61 4.38 -1.95
N ILE A 31 -4.42 4.23 -1.38
CA ILE A 31 -4.04 3.08 -0.57
C ILE A 31 -3.60 3.54 0.82
N GLU A 32 -3.80 2.68 1.81
CA GLU A 32 -3.29 2.87 3.16
C GLU A 32 -2.56 1.59 3.59
N GLY A 33 -1.37 1.73 4.16
CA GLY A 33 -0.58 0.57 4.54
C GLY A 33 0.78 0.92 5.13
N ASP A 34 1.63 -0.10 5.18
CA ASP A 34 2.93 -0.05 5.84
C ASP A 34 4.00 0.43 4.86
N GLY A 35 4.45 1.68 5.03
CA GLY A 35 5.47 2.35 4.24
C GLY A 35 6.89 2.09 4.74
N MET A 36 7.77 1.65 3.84
CA MET A 36 9.18 1.38 4.14
C MET A 36 10.06 1.36 2.89
N CYS A 37 11.38 1.29 3.07
CA CYS A 37 12.32 1.06 1.98
C CYS A 37 12.45 -0.44 1.69
N ALA A 38 12.18 -0.84 0.44
CA ALA A 38 12.24 -2.22 -0.01
C ALA A 38 13.63 -2.86 0.17
N LYS A 39 14.70 -2.07 -0.03
CA LYS A 39 16.09 -2.51 0.20
C LYS A 39 16.40 -2.61 1.69
N CYS A 40 16.21 -1.52 2.45
CA CYS A 40 16.65 -1.45 3.85
C CYS A 40 15.87 -2.41 4.74
N ALA A 41 14.54 -2.49 4.58
CA ALA A 41 13.69 -3.42 5.31
C ALA A 41 13.72 -4.85 4.72
N LYS A 42 14.55 -5.12 3.70
CA LYS A 42 14.69 -6.43 3.03
C LYS A 42 13.34 -7.00 2.56
N VAL A 43 12.48 -6.14 2.02
CA VAL A 43 11.23 -6.53 1.35
C VAL A 43 11.55 -7.15 0.00
N ASP A 44 12.44 -6.49 -0.76
CA ASP A 44 12.92 -6.95 -2.05
C ASP A 44 14.41 -7.32 -1.93
N LYS A 45 14.72 -8.61 -1.99
CA LYS A 45 16.08 -9.15 -1.80
C LYS A 45 17.03 -8.78 -2.94
N GLU A 46 16.49 -8.40 -4.10
CA GLU A 46 17.27 -8.08 -5.29
C GLU A 46 17.48 -6.57 -5.45
N ALA A 47 16.88 -5.76 -4.57
CA ALA A 47 16.97 -4.31 -4.62
C ALA A 47 18.40 -3.80 -4.35
N LYS A 48 19.07 -3.35 -5.42
CA LYS A 48 20.42 -2.75 -5.36
C LYS A 48 20.40 -1.29 -4.86
N LYS A 49 19.32 -0.56 -5.11
CA LYS A 49 19.12 0.85 -4.75
C LYS A 49 17.95 1.04 -3.77
N CYS A 50 17.92 2.17 -3.06
CA CYS A 50 16.77 2.53 -2.24
C CYS A 50 15.53 2.64 -3.12
N GLN A 51 14.43 2.07 -2.62
CA GLN A 51 13.17 2.02 -3.33
C GLN A 51 12.06 2.01 -2.29
N ASN A 52 11.19 3.01 -2.31
CA ASN A 52 10.08 3.06 -1.36
C ASN A 52 8.97 2.11 -1.79
N VAL A 53 8.33 1.49 -0.81
CA VAL A 53 7.17 0.63 -0.99
C VAL A 53 6.13 0.91 0.08
N VAL A 54 4.87 0.66 -0.26
CA VAL A 54 3.77 0.55 0.69
C VAL A 54 3.20 -0.86 0.57
N ILE A 55 3.12 -1.56 1.70
CA ILE A 55 2.54 -2.89 1.77
C ILE A 55 1.14 -2.76 2.36
N VAL A 56 0.13 -3.07 1.53
CA VAL A 56 -1.27 -3.12 1.97
C VAL A 56 -1.59 -4.55 2.35
N THR A 57 -2.14 -4.76 3.54
CA THR A 57 -2.64 -6.07 3.97
C THR A 57 -4.16 -6.03 3.97
N LYS A 58 -4.79 -6.85 3.12
CA LYS A 58 -6.25 -6.99 3.06
C LYS A 58 -6.60 -8.46 3.05
N ASP A 59 -7.51 -8.88 3.94
CA ASP A 59 -7.96 -10.27 4.07
C ASP A 59 -6.77 -11.26 4.24
N GLY A 60 -5.74 -10.85 4.99
CA GLY A 60 -4.51 -11.62 5.20
C GLY A 60 -3.56 -11.68 4.00
N LYS A 61 -3.93 -11.10 2.85
CA LYS A 61 -3.08 -11.02 1.66
C LYS A 61 -2.29 -9.71 1.67
N LYS A 62 -0.98 -9.82 1.45
CA LYS A 62 -0.08 -8.67 1.29
C LYS A 62 0.06 -8.29 -0.17
N THR A 63 -0.08 -7.01 -0.47
CA THR A 63 0.15 -6.44 -1.80
C THR A 63 1.17 -5.32 -1.68
N THR A 64 2.26 -5.43 -2.43
CA THR A 64 3.37 -4.47 -2.40
C THR A 64 3.24 -3.48 -3.55
N TYR A 65 3.14 -2.18 -3.23
CA TYR A 65 3.14 -1.08 -4.18
C TYR A 65 4.50 -0.38 -4.14
N TYR A 66 5.19 -0.33 -5.27
CA TYR A 66 6.47 0.34 -5.44
C TYR A 66 6.24 1.81 -5.77
N LEU A 67 6.70 2.71 -4.91
CA LEU A 67 6.49 4.14 -5.09
C LEU A 67 7.57 4.75 -5.98
N THR A 68 7.16 5.52 -6.99
CA THR A 68 8.09 6.24 -7.90
C THR A 68 7.73 7.72 -8.03
N GLY A 69 8.63 8.51 -8.62
CA GLY A 69 8.46 9.94 -8.84
C GLY A 69 8.90 10.81 -7.66
N LYS A 70 8.87 12.14 -7.87
CA LYS A 70 9.47 13.13 -6.96
C LYS A 70 8.94 13.04 -5.53
N LEU A 71 7.63 12.88 -5.36
CA LEU A 71 7.00 12.78 -4.04
C LEU A 71 7.44 11.53 -3.28
N SER A 72 7.72 10.42 -3.99
CA SER A 72 8.33 9.24 -3.39
C SER A 72 9.75 9.55 -2.94
N ASP A 73 10.59 10.12 -3.81
CA ASP A 73 11.99 10.40 -3.50
C ASP A 73 12.14 11.34 -2.29
N GLU A 74 11.33 12.40 -2.23
CA GLU A 74 11.28 13.35 -1.11
C GLU A 74 10.80 12.70 0.20
N SER A 75 9.86 11.75 0.11
CA SER A 75 9.33 11.03 1.27
C SER A 75 10.32 10.05 1.90
N HIS A 76 11.33 9.57 1.16
CA HIS A 76 12.22 8.49 1.59
C HIS A 76 12.86 8.72 2.96
N LYS A 77 13.43 9.92 3.15
CA LYS A 77 14.03 10.32 4.43
C LYS A 77 13.03 11.05 5.34
N SER A 78 12.24 11.98 4.78
CA SER A 78 11.35 12.84 5.56
C SER A 78 10.28 12.04 6.32
N MET A 79 9.81 10.93 5.74
CA MET A 79 8.81 10.07 6.37
C MET A 79 9.41 8.98 7.24
N GLY A 80 10.72 8.72 7.13
CA GLY A 80 11.42 7.66 7.88
C GLY A 80 11.49 6.31 7.18
N PHE A 81 11.10 6.20 5.90
CA PHE A 81 11.08 4.92 5.18
C PHE A 81 12.44 4.22 5.11
N CYS A 82 13.53 4.98 5.07
CA CYS A 82 14.88 4.41 5.05
C CYS A 82 15.25 3.65 6.34
N GLY A 83 14.75 4.12 7.49
CA GLY A 83 14.99 3.51 8.80
C GLY A 83 13.90 2.54 9.25
N ALA A 84 12.75 2.54 8.58
CA ALA A 84 11.64 1.63 8.86
C ALA A 84 12.02 0.16 8.62
N SER A 85 11.40 -0.73 9.39
CA SER A 85 11.57 -2.17 9.30
C SER A 85 10.23 -2.87 9.06
N LYS A 86 10.25 -4.21 8.96
CA LYS A 86 9.01 -5.00 8.86
C LYS A 86 8.22 -5.02 10.16
N ASP A 87 8.90 -4.84 11.28
CA ASP A 87 8.31 -4.86 12.62
C ASP A 87 7.85 -3.46 13.05
N GLU A 88 8.53 -2.43 12.54
CA GLU A 88 8.23 -1.01 12.80
C GLU A 88 8.08 -0.25 11.47
N PRO A 89 6.98 -0.47 10.72
CA PRO A 89 6.70 0.26 9.50
C PRO A 89 6.19 1.68 9.79
N VAL A 90 6.33 2.59 8.83
CA VAL A 90 5.66 3.89 8.87
C VAL A 90 4.30 3.74 8.21
N LYS A 91 3.22 3.82 8.98
CA LYS A 91 1.87 3.77 8.41
C LYS A 91 1.59 5.03 7.59
N VAL A 92 1.17 4.83 6.35
CA VAL A 92 0.95 5.93 5.39
C VAL A 92 -0.28 5.72 4.53
N LYS A 93 -0.83 6.84 4.09
CA LYS A 93 -1.84 6.93 3.04
C LYS A 93 -1.23 7.57 1.79
N VAL A 94 -1.43 6.93 0.65
CA VAL A 94 -0.88 7.37 -0.64
C VAL A 94 -1.99 7.41 -1.68
N THR A 95 -2.17 8.57 -2.31
CA THR A 95 -3.04 8.74 -3.48
C THR A 95 -2.17 8.94 -4.71
N GLY A 96 -2.42 8.15 -5.77
CA GLY A 96 -1.63 8.22 -6.99
C GLY A 96 -2.15 7.34 -8.11
N THR A 97 -1.47 7.38 -9.25
CA THR A 97 -1.76 6.49 -10.37
C THR A 97 -1.01 5.18 -10.20
N CYS A 98 -1.72 4.06 -10.35
CA CYS A 98 -1.14 2.74 -10.29
C CYS A 98 -1.14 2.06 -11.66
N GLU A 99 -0.01 1.46 -11.97
CA GLU A 99 0.24 0.71 -13.20
C GLU A 99 0.97 -0.58 -12.85
N LYS A 100 0.69 -1.65 -13.60
CA LYS A 100 1.46 -2.89 -13.50
C LYS A 100 2.62 -2.79 -14.49
N LYS A 101 3.85 -2.76 -13.98
CA LYS A 101 5.07 -2.83 -14.78
C LYS A 101 5.77 -4.14 -14.48
N ASP A 102 5.92 -4.97 -15.50
CA ASP A 102 6.34 -6.37 -15.36
C ASP A 102 5.42 -7.11 -14.36
N ASP A 103 5.97 -7.59 -13.25
CA ASP A 103 5.24 -8.23 -12.16
C ASP A 103 5.12 -7.35 -10.90
N LYS A 104 5.43 -6.05 -11.01
CA LYS A 104 5.37 -5.10 -9.90
C LYS A 104 4.24 -4.11 -10.11
N LEU A 105 3.50 -3.83 -9.02
CA LEU A 105 2.59 -2.71 -8.96
C LEU A 105 3.40 -1.46 -8.67
N VAL A 106 3.47 -0.54 -9.62
CA VAL A 106 4.13 0.75 -9.47
C VAL A 106 3.06 1.79 -9.22
N LEU A 107 3.24 2.59 -8.19
CA LEU A 107 2.35 3.69 -7.83
C LEU A 107 3.14 5.00 -7.88
N THR A 108 2.67 5.94 -8.70
CA THR A 108 3.22 7.30 -8.75
C THR A 108 2.30 8.21 -7.93
N PRO A 109 2.73 8.68 -6.74
CA PRO A 109 1.90 9.56 -5.93
C PRO A 109 1.60 10.84 -6.72
N THR A 110 0.33 11.24 -6.73
CA THR A 110 -0.13 12.50 -7.34
C THR A 110 -0.32 13.60 -6.29
N GLU A 111 -0.30 13.21 -5.01
CA GLU A 111 -0.53 14.05 -3.84
C GLU A 111 0.51 13.72 -2.77
N LYS A 112 0.71 14.64 -1.82
CA LYS A 112 1.66 14.45 -0.72
C LYS A 112 1.31 13.19 0.06
N ILE A 113 2.32 12.40 0.40
CA ILE A 113 2.14 11.18 1.20
C ILE A 113 1.85 11.59 2.66
N GLU A 114 0.80 11.03 3.23
CA GLU A 114 0.34 11.34 4.58
C GLU A 114 0.75 10.21 5.53
N LYS A 115 1.20 10.54 6.74
CA LYS A 115 1.31 9.55 7.82
C LYS A 115 -0.08 9.35 8.40
N VAL A 116 -0.43 8.10 8.69
CA VAL A 116 -1.65 7.74 9.42
C VAL A 116 -1.21 7.05 10.70
N ASP A 117 -1.78 7.46 11.82
CA ASP A 117 -1.45 6.92 13.15
C ASP A 117 -2.15 5.58 13.40
#